data_AF-A0A947RQ54-F1
#
_entry.id   AF-A0A947RQ54-F1
#
_cell.length_a   1.000
_cell.length_b   1.000
_cell.length_c   1.000
_cell.angle_alpha   90.00
_cell.angle_beta   90.00
_cell.angle_gamma   90.00
#
_symmetry.space_group_name_H-M   'P 1'
#
loop_
_entity.id
_entity.type
_entity.pdbx_description
1 polymer ?
#
loop_
_entity_poly.entity_id
_entity_poly.type
_entity_poly.pdbx_seq_one_letter_code
_entity_poly.pdbx_strand_id
1 'polypeptide(L)'
;MLKKLRSKRALGLLGVLLACGLAATGAQAQADHLLLTKVVVKTRISPQIGSEYVAIHNPTAATADLSRYYLTDATLAGAPYWELVMGAGRGGGGTNGDFNARFPDGALLTPGETIVVSFAGSTHFQGVFGVLPDYELFEDGLVLDGVPELVEARPGGIAYGLGNPAGNTPPSPGWLDDAETLMLYFWDGAADLVQDIDYLTWGATAPRVDKSSVVIDGPDSGTATSAYLPDTAVGSQDPMAVHDFSEANERIDLDEGDEILAGGNGREDHDETSENLSVTWAITAATAPPAGGATTIAAPVITAAAPATAPQYENAAVTIGITVLSPPSNAADEMSIYWRADGGAWQGVGASNQGGGAWSAT
;
A
#
# COMPACT_ATOMS: atom_id res chain seq x y z
N MET A 1 102.19 12.88 -6.02
CA MET A 1 102.31 11.92 -4.91
C MET A 1 100.94 11.30 -4.68
N LEU A 2 100.76 9.98 -4.93
CA LEU A 2 99.71 9.01 -4.51
C LEU A 2 98.23 9.48 -4.42
N LYS A 3 97.16 8.74 -4.77
CA LYS A 3 96.88 7.33 -5.13
C LYS A 3 95.42 7.29 -5.65
N LYS A 4 95.11 6.38 -6.59
CA LYS A 4 93.75 5.92 -6.94
C LYS A 4 93.09 5.18 -5.76
N LEU A 5 91.77 5.25 -5.61
CA LEU A 5 90.94 4.10 -5.16
C LEU A 5 89.51 4.15 -5.75
N ARG A 6 88.97 2.96 -6.05
CA ARG A 6 87.75 2.66 -6.85
C ARG A 6 86.51 2.36 -5.98
N SER A 7 85.35 2.36 -6.68
CA SER A 7 84.16 1.49 -6.49
C SER A 7 83.06 2.04 -5.56
N LYS A 8 81.74 1.83 -5.75
CA LYS A 8 80.93 0.82 -6.46
C LYS A 8 79.60 1.46 -6.95
N ARG A 9 79.00 0.89 -8.00
CA ARG A 9 77.57 1.06 -8.33
C ARG A 9 76.70 0.34 -7.29
N ALA A 10 75.58 0.95 -6.90
CA ALA A 10 74.37 0.31 -6.39
C ALA A 10 73.20 1.13 -6.96
N LEU A 11 72.53 0.66 -8.02
CA LEU A 11 71.37 -0.23 -8.02
C LEU A 11 70.13 0.43 -7.39
N GLY A 12 69.09 0.56 -8.22
CA GLY A 12 67.98 1.49 -8.03
C GLY A 12 66.95 1.09 -6.99
N LEU A 13 66.10 2.07 -6.69
CA LEU A 13 64.78 1.84 -6.14
C LEU A 13 63.83 2.78 -6.88
N LEU A 14 63.18 2.25 -7.92
CA LEU A 14 62.01 2.86 -8.53
C LEU A 14 60.89 2.70 -7.48
N GLY A 15 60.56 3.78 -6.79
CA GLY A 15 59.43 3.80 -5.87
C GLY A 15 58.15 3.63 -6.65
N VAL A 16 57.62 2.40 -6.65
CA VAL A 16 56.23 2.15 -7.04
C VAL A 16 55.37 2.82 -5.97
N LEU A 17 54.80 3.98 -6.30
CA LEU A 17 53.64 4.51 -5.59
C LEU A 17 52.50 3.52 -5.81
N LEU A 18 52.34 2.61 -4.86
CA LEU A 18 51.12 1.82 -4.75
C LEU A 18 50.03 2.80 -4.30
N ALA A 19 49.31 3.37 -5.27
CA ALA A 19 48.05 4.01 -5.00
C ALA A 19 47.10 2.90 -4.54
N CYS A 20 47.05 2.66 -3.23
CA CYS A 20 45.90 2.02 -2.62
C CYS A 20 44.72 2.96 -2.88
N GLY A 21 43.99 2.71 -3.95
CA GLY A 21 42.63 3.19 -4.07
C GLY A 21 41.88 2.63 -2.87
N LEU A 22 41.57 3.46 -1.89
CA LEU A 22 40.40 3.21 -1.08
C LEU A 22 39.24 3.29 -2.07
N ALA A 23 38.76 2.13 -2.51
CA ALA A 23 37.37 2.05 -2.91
C ALA A 23 36.60 2.43 -1.66
N ALA A 24 36.04 3.65 -1.64
CA ALA A 24 34.93 3.92 -0.77
C ALA A 24 33.85 2.95 -1.25
N THR A 25 33.68 1.84 -0.53
CA THR A 25 32.40 1.15 -0.54
C THR A 25 31.43 2.18 0.00
N GLY A 26 30.76 2.91 -0.90
CA GLY A 26 29.60 3.69 -0.51
C GLY A 26 28.66 2.68 0.14
N ALA A 27 28.34 2.88 1.41
CA ALA A 27 27.10 2.30 1.90
C ALA A 27 26.02 2.89 1.00
N GLN A 28 25.29 2.06 0.26
CA GLN A 28 24.07 2.51 -0.40
C GLN A 28 23.20 3.13 0.68
N ALA A 29 22.69 4.33 0.38
CA ALA A 29 21.81 5.01 1.30
C ALA A 29 20.48 4.23 1.33
N GLN A 30 19.92 4.09 2.51
CA GLN A 30 18.57 3.56 2.67
C GLN A 30 17.57 4.41 1.89
N ALA A 31 16.48 3.81 1.43
CA ALA A 31 15.39 4.52 0.79
C ALA A 31 14.87 5.68 1.67
N ASP A 32 14.39 6.74 1.04
CA ASP A 32 13.97 7.97 1.70
C ASP A 32 12.44 8.08 1.92
N HIS A 33 11.74 6.99 1.64
CA HIS A 33 10.29 6.84 1.75
C HIS A 33 9.92 5.47 2.36
N LEU A 34 8.64 5.11 2.45
CA LEU A 34 8.22 3.86 3.11
C LEU A 34 8.33 2.67 2.17
N LEU A 35 8.81 1.53 2.67
CA LEU A 35 9.05 0.35 1.85
C LEU A 35 8.06 -0.78 2.14
N LEU A 36 7.47 -1.38 1.11
CA LEU A 36 7.07 -2.77 1.10
C LEU A 36 8.32 -3.64 1.34
N THR A 37 8.24 -4.57 2.30
CA THR A 37 9.39 -5.41 2.67
C THR A 37 9.11 -6.90 2.66
N LYS A 38 7.84 -7.29 2.77
CA LYS A 38 7.41 -8.67 2.65
C LYS A 38 5.98 -8.75 2.17
N VAL A 39 5.70 -9.58 1.17
CA VAL A 39 4.36 -9.82 0.65
C VAL A 39 4.14 -11.32 0.55
N VAL A 40 3.04 -11.80 1.15
CA VAL A 40 2.56 -13.17 0.99
C VAL A 40 1.30 -13.13 0.15
N VAL A 41 1.30 -13.81 -1.00
CA VAL A 41 0.17 -13.80 -1.95
C VAL A 41 -0.64 -15.10 -1.95
N LYS A 42 -0.15 -16.14 -1.28
CA LYS A 42 -0.80 -17.47 -1.29
C LYS A 42 -1.43 -17.76 0.06
N THR A 43 -2.76 -17.85 0.09
CA THR A 43 -3.53 -18.26 1.28
C THR A 43 -4.29 -19.56 1.07
N ARG A 44 -4.50 -20.31 2.16
CA ARG A 44 -5.46 -21.42 2.22
C ARG A 44 -6.16 -21.40 3.56
N ILE A 45 -7.50 -21.45 3.56
CA ILE A 45 -8.30 -21.47 4.79
C ILE A 45 -8.32 -22.86 5.46
N SER A 46 -8.34 -23.94 4.69
CA SER A 46 -8.41 -25.31 5.23
C SER A 46 -7.57 -26.31 4.42
N PRO A 47 -6.49 -26.89 5.00
CA PRO A 47 -5.84 -26.45 6.24
C PRO A 47 -5.34 -25.00 6.14
N GLN A 48 -5.21 -24.31 7.27
CA GLN A 48 -4.64 -22.96 7.32
C GLN A 48 -3.16 -23.01 6.91
N ILE A 49 -2.84 -22.46 5.74
CA ILE A 49 -1.48 -22.43 5.19
C ILE A 49 -1.28 -21.13 4.42
N GLY A 50 -0.29 -20.34 4.83
CA GLY A 50 -0.09 -18.98 4.33
C GLY A 50 -1.28 -18.08 4.70
N SER A 51 -1.05 -16.78 4.86
CA SER A 51 -2.10 -15.79 5.02
C SER A 51 -1.63 -14.57 4.27
N GLU A 52 -2.50 -13.98 3.46
CA GLU A 52 -2.14 -12.82 2.66
C GLU A 52 -1.87 -11.62 3.57
N TYR A 53 -0.71 -11.00 3.38
CA TYR A 53 -0.32 -9.79 4.10
C TYR A 53 0.79 -9.03 3.36
N VAL A 54 0.97 -7.78 3.75
CA VAL A 54 2.16 -6.98 3.46
C VAL A 54 2.80 -6.45 4.73
N ALA A 55 4.14 -6.42 4.76
CA ALA A 55 4.92 -5.70 5.76
C ALA A 55 5.45 -4.39 5.17
N ILE A 56 5.25 -3.28 5.89
CA ILE A 56 5.66 -1.93 5.47
C ILE A 56 6.63 -1.38 6.50
N HIS A 57 7.82 -0.98 6.05
CA HIS A 57 8.91 -0.48 6.87
C HIS A 57 9.11 1.02 6.67
N ASN A 58 9.45 1.73 7.76
CA ASN A 58 9.90 3.11 7.68
C ASN A 58 11.43 3.18 7.79
N PRO A 59 12.15 3.22 6.66
CA PRO A 59 13.60 3.37 6.67
C PRO A 59 14.09 4.78 7.04
N THR A 60 13.19 5.76 7.02
CA THR A 60 13.55 7.17 7.12
C THR A 60 13.87 7.59 8.56
N ALA A 61 14.48 8.77 8.71
CA ALA A 61 14.73 9.36 10.02
C ALA A 61 13.52 10.08 10.63
N ALA A 62 12.38 10.12 9.93
CA ALA A 62 11.18 10.85 10.35
C ALA A 62 10.00 9.89 10.61
N THR A 63 9.16 10.22 11.59
CA THR A 63 7.87 9.54 11.74
C THR A 63 7.01 9.82 10.52
N ALA A 64 6.51 8.77 9.88
CA ALA A 64 5.55 8.88 8.79
C ALA A 64 4.13 8.98 9.35
N ASP A 65 3.38 9.97 8.86
CA ASP A 65 1.93 10.04 9.04
C ASP A 65 1.28 9.22 7.93
N LEU A 66 0.69 8.08 8.30
CA LEU A 66 0.14 7.13 7.36
C LEU A 66 -1.24 7.55 6.82
N SER A 67 -1.89 8.57 7.39
CA SER A 67 -3.27 8.96 7.05
C SER A 67 -3.50 9.26 5.56
N ARG A 68 -2.41 9.55 4.84
CA ARG A 68 -2.35 9.89 3.41
C ARG A 68 -1.63 8.85 2.54
N TYR A 69 -1.33 7.70 3.14
CA TYR A 69 -0.79 6.54 2.45
C TYR A 69 -1.93 5.57 2.15
N TYR A 70 -1.86 5.02 0.96
CA TYR A 70 -2.87 4.16 0.37
C TYR A 70 -2.22 2.89 -0.14
N LEU A 71 -2.98 1.80 -0.13
CA LEU A 71 -2.53 0.47 -0.52
C LEU A 71 -3.56 -0.12 -1.46
N THR A 72 -3.10 -0.67 -2.59
CA THR A 72 -3.99 -1.15 -3.65
C THR A 72 -3.33 -2.18 -4.54
N ASP A 73 -4.12 -3.10 -5.05
CA ASP A 73 -3.80 -3.97 -6.18
C ASP A 73 -4.58 -3.61 -7.46
N ALA A 74 -5.55 -2.69 -7.37
CA ALA A 74 -6.38 -2.17 -8.44
C ALA A 74 -5.60 -1.33 -9.47
N THR A 75 -4.76 -2.00 -10.23
CA THR A 75 -3.83 -1.44 -11.22
C THR A 75 -4.30 -1.63 -12.67
N LEU A 76 -5.43 -2.29 -12.87
CA LEU A 76 -6.02 -2.54 -14.18
C LEU A 76 -6.53 -1.24 -14.84
N ALA A 77 -6.21 -1.05 -16.12
CA ALA A 77 -6.51 0.15 -16.91
C ALA A 77 -8.01 0.55 -16.98
N GLY A 78 -8.94 -0.34 -16.62
CA GLY A 78 -10.38 -0.03 -16.61
C GLY A 78 -10.86 0.68 -15.34
N ALA A 79 -10.11 0.59 -14.25
CA ALA A 79 -10.39 1.27 -12.99
C ALA A 79 -9.09 1.40 -12.18
N PRO A 80 -8.07 2.13 -12.67
CA PRO A 80 -6.79 2.17 -11.98
C PRO A 80 -6.84 3.12 -10.76
N TYR A 81 -6.06 2.80 -9.73
CA TYR A 81 -6.07 3.52 -8.45
C TYR A 81 -5.84 5.02 -8.54
N TRP A 82 -4.98 5.48 -9.46
CA TRP A 82 -4.66 6.90 -9.63
C TRP A 82 -5.84 7.76 -10.10
N GLU A 83 -6.92 7.15 -10.60
CA GLU A 83 -8.16 7.87 -10.91
C GLU A 83 -8.92 8.33 -9.65
N LEU A 84 -8.47 7.94 -8.44
CA LEU A 84 -9.05 8.38 -7.17
C LEU A 84 -9.15 9.90 -7.08
N VAL A 85 -8.16 10.61 -7.63
CA VAL A 85 -8.07 12.09 -7.63
C VAL A 85 -9.27 12.77 -8.29
N MET A 86 -9.94 12.11 -9.24
CA MET A 86 -11.14 12.65 -9.90
C MET A 86 -12.40 12.58 -9.02
N GLY A 87 -12.34 11.86 -7.89
CA GLY A 87 -13.48 11.63 -7.02
C GLY A 87 -14.61 10.85 -7.70
N ALA A 88 -15.86 11.10 -7.27
CA ALA A 88 -17.07 10.49 -7.81
C ALA A 88 -17.02 8.94 -7.92
N GLY A 89 -16.37 8.28 -6.96
CA GLY A 89 -16.26 6.82 -6.89
C GLY A 89 -15.31 6.20 -7.92
N ARG A 90 -14.38 6.97 -8.49
CA ARG A 90 -13.27 6.48 -9.32
C ARG A 90 -12.06 6.04 -8.47
N GLY A 91 -11.10 5.35 -9.10
CA GLY A 91 -9.88 4.89 -8.43
C GLY A 91 -9.86 3.40 -8.07
N GLY A 92 -10.58 2.53 -8.79
CA GLY A 92 -10.39 1.07 -8.66
C GLY A 92 -10.82 0.45 -7.33
N GLY A 93 -10.70 -0.87 -7.24
CA GLY A 93 -11.02 -1.66 -6.05
C GLY A 93 -12.48 -2.07 -5.87
N GLY A 94 -12.71 -3.02 -4.97
CA GLY A 94 -14.01 -3.56 -4.56
C GLY A 94 -14.70 -4.42 -5.61
N THR A 95 -13.98 -4.91 -6.62
CA THR A 95 -14.52 -5.79 -7.66
C THR A 95 -13.45 -6.83 -8.03
N ASN A 96 -13.86 -8.08 -8.22
CA ASN A 96 -12.99 -9.21 -8.61
C ASN A 96 -11.87 -9.59 -7.63
N GLY A 97 -11.87 -9.08 -6.41
CA GLY A 97 -10.77 -9.30 -5.46
C GLY A 97 -9.85 -8.10 -5.35
N ASP A 98 -9.91 -7.15 -6.28
CA ASP A 98 -9.12 -5.92 -6.19
C ASP A 98 -9.60 -5.06 -4.99
N PHE A 99 -8.69 -4.36 -4.33
CA PHE A 99 -8.95 -3.35 -3.31
C PHE A 99 -8.21 -2.03 -3.57
N ASN A 100 -8.76 -0.95 -3.02
CA ASN A 100 -8.06 0.31 -2.82
C ASN A 100 -8.42 0.88 -1.44
N ALA A 101 -7.43 0.92 -0.56
CA ALA A 101 -7.57 1.22 0.84
C ALA A 101 -6.57 2.31 1.27
N ARG A 102 -6.80 2.92 2.43
CA ARG A 102 -5.92 3.88 3.09
C ARG A 102 -5.79 3.57 4.57
N PHE A 103 -4.69 4.01 5.18
CA PHE A 103 -4.58 3.91 6.64
C PHE A 103 -5.54 4.88 7.34
N PRO A 104 -6.04 4.52 8.54
CA PRO A 104 -6.87 5.41 9.35
C PRO A 104 -6.17 6.72 9.71
N ASP A 105 -6.96 7.77 9.89
CA ASP A 105 -6.45 9.07 10.31
C ASP A 105 -5.75 8.99 11.67
N GLY A 106 -4.56 9.56 11.76
CA GLY A 106 -3.72 9.53 12.96
C GLY A 106 -2.84 8.28 13.10
N ALA A 107 -2.86 7.36 12.14
CA ALA A 107 -1.91 6.25 12.08
C ALA A 107 -0.48 6.77 11.88
N LEU A 108 0.45 6.33 12.73
CA LEU A 108 1.85 6.75 12.69
C LEU A 108 2.80 5.55 12.64
N LEU A 109 3.84 5.65 11.82
CA LEU A 109 4.93 4.68 11.74
C LEU A 109 6.25 5.38 12.03
N THR A 110 6.88 5.06 13.16
CA THR A 110 8.10 5.78 13.59
C THR A 110 9.36 5.23 12.89
N PRO A 111 10.48 5.98 12.90
CA PRO A 111 11.72 5.56 12.25
C PRO A 111 12.19 4.16 12.64
N GLY A 112 12.48 3.33 11.65
CA GLY A 112 13.00 1.97 11.82
C GLY A 112 11.95 0.93 12.21
N GLU A 113 10.68 1.31 12.35
CA GLU A 113 9.62 0.36 12.64
C GLU A 113 9.02 -0.27 11.37
N THR A 114 8.35 -1.40 11.56
CA THR A 114 7.61 -2.13 10.54
C THR A 114 6.21 -2.42 11.04
N ILE A 115 5.22 -2.28 10.17
CA ILE A 115 3.84 -2.73 10.39
C ILE A 115 3.47 -3.86 9.46
N VAL A 116 2.46 -4.61 9.85
CA VAL A 116 1.88 -5.72 9.12
C VAL A 116 0.42 -5.43 8.83
N VAL A 117 0.04 -5.49 7.57
CA VAL A 117 -1.35 -5.41 7.13
C VAL A 117 -1.77 -6.77 6.60
N SER A 118 -2.72 -7.44 7.26
CA SER A 118 -3.30 -8.68 6.72
C SER A 118 -4.47 -8.41 5.78
N PHE A 119 -4.46 -9.06 4.62
CA PHE A 119 -5.57 -9.01 3.67
C PHE A 119 -6.62 -10.10 3.94
N ALA A 120 -6.20 -11.25 4.48
CA ALA A 120 -7.10 -12.37 4.78
C ALA A 120 -7.91 -12.20 6.08
N GLY A 121 -7.73 -11.08 6.78
CA GLY A 121 -8.29 -10.85 8.11
C GLY A 121 -7.42 -11.40 9.24
N SER A 122 -7.62 -10.83 10.41
CA SER A 122 -6.86 -11.09 11.63
C SER A 122 -7.01 -12.54 12.13
N THR A 123 -8.20 -13.15 12.00
CA THR A 123 -8.46 -14.51 12.50
C THR A 123 -7.64 -15.55 11.74
N HIS A 124 -7.61 -15.45 10.40
CA HIS A 124 -6.86 -16.39 9.58
C HIS A 124 -5.35 -16.17 9.76
N PHE A 125 -4.90 -14.92 9.77
CA PHE A 125 -3.50 -14.55 10.01
C PHE A 125 -2.99 -15.10 11.34
N GLN A 126 -3.74 -14.89 12.44
CA GLN A 126 -3.38 -15.41 13.75
C GLN A 126 -3.33 -16.93 13.78
N GLY A 127 -4.25 -17.60 13.09
CA GLY A 127 -4.24 -19.06 12.98
C GLY A 127 -2.97 -19.63 12.32
N VAL A 128 -2.43 -18.92 11.32
CA VAL A 128 -1.21 -19.32 10.60
C VAL A 128 0.06 -18.94 11.36
N PHE A 129 0.14 -17.71 11.86
CA PHE A 129 1.38 -17.12 12.37
C PHE A 129 1.47 -17.03 13.89
N GLY A 130 0.36 -17.28 14.62
CA GLY A 130 0.31 -17.28 16.08
C GLY A 130 0.38 -15.89 16.73
N VAL A 131 0.34 -14.82 15.93
CA VAL A 131 0.34 -13.42 16.36
C VAL A 131 -0.71 -12.63 15.57
N LEU A 132 -1.19 -11.51 16.09
CA LEU A 132 -2.07 -10.60 15.37
C LEU A 132 -1.25 -9.69 14.44
N PRO A 133 -1.80 -9.25 13.30
CA PRO A 133 -1.20 -8.19 12.50
C PRO A 133 -1.39 -6.82 13.17
N ASP A 134 -0.72 -5.77 12.68
CA ASP A 134 -0.91 -4.40 13.18
C ASP A 134 -2.18 -3.75 12.59
N TYR A 135 -2.51 -4.12 11.36
CA TYR A 135 -3.75 -3.77 10.67
C TYR A 135 -4.33 -4.97 9.93
N GLU A 136 -5.60 -4.91 9.62
CA GLU A 136 -6.25 -5.78 8.63
C GLU A 136 -6.98 -4.96 7.57
N LEU A 137 -7.23 -5.55 6.39
CA LEU A 137 -7.92 -4.87 5.30
C LEU A 137 -9.40 -4.60 5.65
N PHE A 138 -10.04 -5.52 6.36
CA PHE A 138 -11.43 -5.41 6.80
C PHE A 138 -11.67 -6.31 8.02
N GLU A 139 -12.67 -5.97 8.84
CA GLU A 139 -13.11 -6.79 9.97
C GLU A 139 -13.65 -8.15 9.48
N ASP A 140 -12.94 -9.24 9.81
CA ASP A 140 -13.23 -10.62 9.40
C ASP A 140 -14.13 -11.40 10.37
N GLY A 141 -14.36 -10.84 11.55
CA GLY A 141 -15.20 -11.39 12.62
C GLY A 141 -16.62 -10.85 12.63
N LEU A 142 -17.41 -11.38 13.57
CA LEU A 142 -18.76 -10.87 13.89
C LEU A 142 -18.71 -9.85 15.04
N VAL A 143 -17.54 -9.68 15.66
CA VAL A 143 -17.27 -8.84 16.82
C VAL A 143 -15.84 -8.35 16.69
N LEU A 144 -15.62 -7.04 16.88
CA LEU A 144 -14.28 -6.45 16.82
C LEU A 144 -13.29 -7.20 17.71
N ASP A 145 -12.19 -7.63 17.11
CA ASP A 145 -11.11 -8.32 17.81
C ASP A 145 -9.98 -7.37 18.28
N GLY A 146 -10.09 -6.09 17.93
CA GLY A 146 -9.17 -5.03 18.34
C GLY A 146 -7.97 -4.84 17.42
N VAL A 147 -7.91 -5.56 16.29
CA VAL A 147 -7.00 -5.24 15.19
C VAL A 147 -7.60 -4.11 14.36
N PRO A 148 -6.91 -2.98 14.21
CA PRO A 148 -7.37 -1.88 13.37
C PRO A 148 -7.58 -2.24 11.90
N GLU A 149 -8.67 -1.79 11.31
CA GLU A 149 -8.96 -1.97 9.90
C GLU A 149 -8.39 -0.82 9.06
N LEU A 150 -8.06 -1.10 7.79
CA LEU A 150 -7.90 -0.06 6.79
C LEU A 150 -9.25 0.57 6.42
N VAL A 151 -9.18 1.79 5.89
CA VAL A 151 -10.36 2.53 5.42
C VAL A 151 -10.43 2.43 3.90
N GLU A 152 -11.61 2.34 3.31
CA GLU A 152 -11.73 2.37 1.85
C GLU A 152 -11.22 3.72 1.30
N ALA A 153 -10.38 3.70 0.27
CA ALA A 153 -9.89 4.92 -0.38
C ALA A 153 -11.03 5.73 -1.02
N ARG A 154 -12.06 5.03 -1.46
CA ARG A 154 -13.34 5.53 -1.92
C ARG A 154 -14.45 4.58 -1.49
N PRO A 155 -15.73 5.01 -1.44
CA PRO A 155 -16.83 4.09 -1.15
C PRO A 155 -16.83 2.87 -2.08
N GLY A 156 -16.89 1.68 -1.47
CA GLY A 156 -16.81 0.39 -2.16
C GLY A 156 -15.44 0.10 -2.77
N GLY A 157 -14.36 0.69 -2.24
CA GLY A 157 -12.97 0.45 -2.66
C GLY A 157 -12.41 -0.86 -2.12
N ILE A 158 -12.94 -1.38 -1.01
CA ILE A 158 -12.63 -2.72 -0.48
C ILE A 158 -13.80 -3.65 -0.76
N ALA A 159 -15.03 -3.16 -0.55
CA ALA A 159 -16.28 -3.88 -0.78
C ALA A 159 -16.44 -5.19 0.03
N TYR A 160 -15.69 -5.39 1.11
CA TYR A 160 -15.82 -6.48 2.08
C TYR A 160 -15.73 -5.92 3.50
N GLY A 161 -16.12 -6.72 4.49
CA GLY A 161 -16.12 -6.35 5.90
C GLY A 161 -17.44 -6.61 6.61
N LEU A 162 -17.41 -6.58 7.94
CA LEU A 162 -18.64 -6.64 8.75
C LEU A 162 -19.63 -5.59 8.25
N GLY A 163 -20.90 -5.98 8.04
CA GLY A 163 -21.94 -5.08 7.52
C GLY A 163 -21.94 -4.84 6.00
N ASN A 164 -20.96 -5.39 5.26
CA ASN A 164 -20.92 -5.30 3.80
C ASN A 164 -21.78 -6.40 3.12
N PRO A 165 -22.53 -6.09 2.04
CA PRO A 165 -23.25 -7.09 1.25
C PRO A 165 -22.41 -8.25 0.69
N ALA A 166 -21.12 -8.03 0.38
CA ALA A 166 -20.23 -9.09 -0.10
C ALA A 166 -19.78 -10.05 1.03
N GLY A 167 -20.00 -9.66 2.28
CA GLY A 167 -19.62 -10.42 3.47
C GLY A 167 -18.29 -9.97 4.07
N ASN A 168 -17.93 -10.65 5.16
CA ASN A 168 -16.74 -10.42 5.99
C ASN A 168 -15.77 -11.61 5.91
N THR A 169 -15.72 -12.28 4.77
CA THR A 169 -14.76 -13.36 4.51
C THR A 169 -13.96 -12.98 3.27
N PRO A 170 -12.65 -13.31 3.20
CA PRO A 170 -11.85 -13.04 2.02
C PRO A 170 -12.49 -13.59 0.74
N PRO A 171 -12.32 -12.92 -0.42
CA PRO A 171 -12.70 -13.47 -1.71
C PRO A 171 -11.96 -14.79 -1.98
N SER A 172 -12.50 -15.58 -2.91
CA SER A 172 -11.85 -16.81 -3.39
C SER A 172 -11.29 -16.56 -4.78
N PRO A 173 -10.01 -16.83 -5.06
CA PRO A 173 -9.06 -17.59 -4.23
C PRO A 173 -8.37 -16.82 -3.10
N GLY A 174 -8.46 -15.48 -3.09
CA GLY A 174 -7.81 -14.58 -2.15
C GLY A 174 -7.95 -13.15 -2.64
N TRP A 175 -7.33 -12.19 -1.95
CA TRP A 175 -7.15 -10.81 -2.42
C TRP A 175 -5.99 -10.71 -3.36
N LEU A 176 -4.89 -11.39 -3.01
CA LEU A 176 -3.71 -11.44 -3.84
C LEU A 176 -3.66 -12.75 -4.63
N ASP A 177 -3.46 -12.68 -5.94
CA ASP A 177 -3.45 -13.86 -6.80
C ASP A 177 -2.08 -14.16 -7.46
N ASP A 178 -2.08 -15.05 -8.46
CA ASP A 178 -0.85 -15.53 -9.12
C ASP A 178 -0.21 -14.49 -10.05
N ALA A 179 -0.87 -13.37 -10.35
CA ALA A 179 -0.32 -12.37 -11.27
C ALA A 179 -0.89 -10.98 -11.03
N GLU A 180 -0.22 -10.21 -10.18
CA GLU A 180 -0.72 -8.93 -9.69
C GLU A 180 0.41 -7.93 -9.42
N THR A 181 -0.02 -6.71 -9.08
CA THR A 181 0.84 -5.62 -8.64
C THR A 181 0.26 -5.05 -7.37
N LEU A 182 1.07 -4.92 -6.32
CA LEU A 182 0.75 -4.17 -5.11
C LEU A 182 1.45 -2.81 -5.16
N MET A 183 0.69 -1.75 -4.91
CA MET A 183 1.17 -0.38 -4.89
C MET A 183 0.90 0.25 -3.52
N LEU A 184 1.96 0.77 -2.90
CA LEU A 184 1.87 1.77 -1.84
C LEU A 184 1.98 3.13 -2.51
N TYR A 185 0.99 4.01 -2.30
CA TYR A 185 1.00 5.34 -2.90
C TYR A 185 0.57 6.41 -1.89
N PHE A 186 0.90 7.66 -2.19
CA PHE A 186 0.57 8.81 -1.37
C PHE A 186 -0.35 9.76 -2.14
N TRP A 187 -1.33 10.31 -1.44
CA TRP A 187 -2.13 11.40 -1.96
C TRP A 187 -2.55 12.37 -0.85
N ASP A 188 -2.41 13.66 -1.09
CA ASP A 188 -2.69 14.70 -0.11
C ASP A 188 -4.17 15.09 -0.01
N GLY A 189 -5.01 14.54 -0.89
CA GLY A 189 -6.43 14.82 -1.00
C GLY A 189 -6.78 16.05 -1.85
N ALA A 190 -5.78 16.71 -2.46
CA ALA A 190 -5.96 17.96 -3.17
C ALA A 190 -5.24 18.01 -4.54
N ALA A 191 -4.10 17.34 -4.67
CA ALA A 191 -3.30 17.33 -5.88
C ALA A 191 -3.98 16.55 -7.02
N ASP A 192 -3.67 16.95 -8.26
CA ASP A 192 -4.10 16.24 -9.46
C ASP A 192 -3.51 14.84 -9.59
N LEU A 193 -2.32 14.62 -9.02
CA LEU A 193 -1.57 13.39 -9.17
C LEU A 193 -1.39 12.73 -7.81
N VAL A 194 -1.45 11.40 -7.80
CA VAL A 194 -0.90 10.60 -6.70
C VAL A 194 0.60 10.45 -6.90
N GLN A 195 1.33 10.20 -5.82
CA GLN A 195 2.74 9.83 -5.89
C GLN A 195 2.86 8.34 -5.60
N ASP A 196 3.59 7.62 -6.44
CA ASP A 196 3.94 6.24 -6.11
C ASP A 196 4.97 6.28 -4.98
N ILE A 197 4.87 5.33 -4.04
CA ILE A 197 5.77 5.26 -2.89
C ILE A 197 6.59 3.99 -2.92
N ASP A 198 6.01 2.84 -3.24
CA ASP A 198 6.77 1.61 -3.45
C ASP A 198 5.88 0.64 -4.24
N TYR A 199 6.52 -0.25 -4.99
CA TYR A 199 5.95 -1.06 -6.04
C TYR A 199 6.46 -2.50 -5.95
N LEU A 200 5.53 -3.47 -5.90
CA LEU A 200 5.87 -4.88 -6.10
C LEU A 200 4.95 -5.48 -7.15
N THR A 201 5.52 -6.05 -8.20
CA THR A 201 4.77 -6.83 -9.21
C THR A 201 5.30 -8.25 -9.29
N TRP A 202 4.40 -9.22 -9.46
CA TRP A 202 4.77 -10.63 -9.54
C TRP A 202 3.95 -11.37 -10.58
N GLY A 203 4.55 -12.40 -11.15
CA GLY A 203 3.91 -13.20 -12.19
C GLY A 203 4.06 -12.59 -13.58
N ALA A 204 4.17 -13.46 -14.59
CA ALA A 204 4.46 -13.07 -15.97
C ALA A 204 3.31 -12.32 -16.66
N THR A 205 2.09 -12.42 -16.13
CA THR A 205 0.87 -11.85 -16.72
C THR A 205 0.29 -10.72 -15.88
N ALA A 206 1.04 -10.23 -14.87
CA ALA A 206 0.56 -9.19 -13.98
C ALA A 206 0.13 -7.94 -14.76
N PRO A 207 -1.00 -7.31 -14.38
CA PRO A 207 -1.25 -5.94 -14.79
C PRO A 207 -0.14 -5.07 -14.21
N ARG A 208 0.55 -4.34 -15.08
CA ARG A 208 1.64 -3.44 -14.69
C ARG A 208 1.24 -2.01 -14.92
N VAL A 209 1.74 -1.15 -14.04
CA VAL A 209 1.41 0.27 -14.03
C VAL A 209 2.15 0.98 -15.16
N ASP A 210 1.43 1.80 -15.92
CA ASP A 210 1.99 2.74 -16.90
C ASP A 210 1.12 3.98 -16.93
N LYS A 211 1.69 5.10 -16.48
CA LYS A 211 1.02 6.40 -16.47
C LYS A 211 1.57 7.38 -17.52
N SER A 212 2.45 6.95 -18.42
CA SER A 212 3.24 7.80 -19.33
C SER A 212 2.45 8.73 -20.26
N SER A 213 1.14 8.49 -20.43
CA SER A 213 0.24 9.31 -21.24
C SER A 213 -0.98 9.82 -20.48
N VAL A 214 -0.99 9.63 -19.17
CA VAL A 214 -2.09 10.02 -18.31
C VAL A 214 -1.97 11.50 -17.99
N VAL A 215 -3.03 12.24 -18.34
CA VAL A 215 -3.21 13.65 -18.05
C VAL A 215 -4.55 13.78 -17.35
N ILE A 216 -4.54 14.29 -16.12
CA ILE A 216 -5.68 14.20 -15.20
C ILE A 216 -5.84 15.50 -14.41
N ASP A 217 -7.07 15.78 -14.03
CA ASP A 217 -7.50 16.95 -13.25
C ASP A 217 -8.03 16.43 -11.91
N GLY A 218 -7.48 16.95 -10.82
CA GLY A 218 -7.79 16.54 -9.45
C GLY A 218 -9.05 17.20 -8.91
N PRO A 219 -9.26 17.15 -7.59
CA PRO A 219 -10.46 17.68 -6.94
C PRO A 219 -10.38 19.20 -6.70
N ASP A 220 -9.39 19.89 -7.24
CA ASP A 220 -9.22 21.32 -7.03
C ASP A 220 -10.29 22.16 -7.78
N SER A 221 -10.36 23.46 -7.48
CA SER A 221 -11.39 24.34 -8.05
C SER A 221 -11.18 24.70 -9.52
N GLY A 222 -10.02 24.36 -10.07
CA GLY A 222 -9.60 24.64 -11.43
C GLY A 222 -10.12 23.60 -12.43
N THR A 223 -9.56 23.65 -13.63
CA THR A 223 -9.75 22.63 -14.68
C THR A 223 -8.41 22.32 -15.36
N ALA A 224 -7.31 22.63 -14.67
CA ALA A 224 -5.98 22.62 -15.25
C ALA A 224 -5.36 21.26 -14.94
N THR A 225 -5.22 20.43 -15.96
CA THR A 225 -4.70 19.07 -15.78
C THR A 225 -3.20 19.05 -15.52
N SER A 226 -2.75 18.06 -14.75
CA SER A 226 -1.35 17.66 -14.61
C SER A 226 -1.07 16.36 -15.37
N ALA A 227 0.17 16.17 -15.79
CA ALA A 227 0.61 14.99 -16.54
C ALA A 227 1.60 14.18 -15.70
N TYR A 228 1.42 12.87 -15.67
CA TYR A 228 2.44 11.97 -15.12
C TYR A 228 3.67 11.95 -16.03
N LEU A 229 4.85 11.87 -15.42
CA LEU A 229 6.08 11.54 -16.10
C LEU A 229 6.08 10.06 -16.53
N PRO A 230 6.85 9.70 -17.57
CA PRO A 230 6.96 8.32 -17.97
C PRO A 230 7.93 7.57 -17.04
N ASP A 231 7.38 6.67 -16.24
CA ASP A 231 8.13 5.64 -15.52
C ASP A 231 8.63 4.53 -16.48
N THR A 232 9.30 3.52 -15.93
CA THR A 232 9.79 2.38 -16.69
C THR A 232 8.66 1.67 -17.43
N ALA A 233 8.80 1.54 -18.75
CA ALA A 233 7.78 0.92 -19.59
C ALA A 233 7.48 -0.52 -19.16
N VAL A 234 6.21 -0.93 -19.21
CA VAL A 234 5.70 -2.27 -18.80
C VAL A 234 6.61 -3.44 -19.21
N GLY A 235 7.10 -3.44 -20.47
CA GLY A 235 7.93 -4.53 -21.01
C GLY A 235 9.37 -4.56 -20.49
N SER A 236 9.78 -3.55 -19.73
CA SER A 236 11.11 -3.39 -19.13
C SER A 236 11.10 -3.46 -17.60
N GLN A 237 9.94 -3.42 -16.97
CA GLN A 237 9.80 -3.65 -15.52
C GLN A 237 10.19 -5.10 -15.18
N ASP A 238 10.80 -5.31 -14.02
CA ASP A 238 11.26 -6.63 -13.59
C ASP A 238 10.31 -7.25 -12.55
N PRO A 239 9.56 -8.32 -12.88
CA PRO A 239 8.63 -8.92 -11.93
C PRO A 239 9.31 -9.96 -11.04
N MET A 240 8.78 -10.12 -9.84
CA MET A 240 9.03 -11.32 -9.04
C MET A 240 8.34 -12.54 -9.66
N ALA A 241 8.89 -13.72 -9.38
CA ALA A 241 8.19 -14.97 -9.64
C ALA A 241 7.03 -15.15 -8.66
N VAL A 242 6.04 -15.96 -9.05
CA VAL A 242 4.98 -16.39 -8.14
C VAL A 242 5.57 -17.41 -7.17
N HIS A 243 5.46 -17.15 -5.87
CA HIS A 243 5.92 -18.06 -4.84
C HIS A 243 4.87 -19.14 -4.50
N ASP A 244 5.30 -20.23 -3.86
CA ASP A 244 4.41 -21.31 -3.42
C ASP A 244 3.68 -20.98 -2.11
N PHE A 245 2.78 -21.86 -1.67
CA PHE A 245 2.17 -21.77 -0.34
C PHE A 245 3.23 -21.81 0.76
N SER A 246 3.08 -20.97 1.79
CA SER A 246 4.04 -20.80 2.89
C SER A 246 5.35 -20.12 2.50
N GLU A 247 5.42 -19.51 1.32
CA GLU A 247 6.51 -18.64 0.90
C GLU A 247 6.06 -17.18 0.88
N ALA A 248 7.01 -16.27 0.74
CA ALA A 248 6.80 -14.83 0.63
C ALA A 248 7.78 -14.25 -0.40
N ASN A 249 7.40 -13.16 -1.05
CA ASN A 249 8.36 -12.23 -1.64
C ASN A 249 8.88 -11.34 -0.50
N GLU A 250 10.19 -11.31 -0.27
CA GLU A 250 10.83 -10.52 0.80
C GLU A 250 11.99 -9.71 0.23
N ARG A 251 12.02 -8.42 0.57
CA ARG A 251 13.11 -7.51 0.20
C ARG A 251 14.39 -7.93 0.94
N ILE A 252 15.53 -7.97 0.25
CA ILE A 252 16.80 -8.45 0.82
C ILE A 252 17.67 -7.32 1.43
N ASP A 253 17.41 -6.08 1.02
CA ASP A 253 17.99 -4.85 1.55
C ASP A 253 16.91 -3.76 1.64
N LEU A 254 17.29 -2.50 1.91
CA LEU A 254 16.36 -1.38 2.08
C LEU A 254 16.80 -0.18 1.22
N ASP A 255 17.52 -0.43 0.13
CA ASP A 255 18.09 0.62 -0.72
C ASP A 255 17.56 0.65 -2.16
N GLU A 256 16.64 -0.26 -2.49
CA GLU A 256 15.97 -0.36 -3.80
C GLU A 256 16.92 -0.56 -4.99
N GLY A 257 18.18 -0.92 -4.69
CA GLY A 257 19.17 -1.29 -5.69
C GLY A 257 19.47 -0.19 -6.69
N ASP A 258 19.13 -0.46 -7.95
CA ASP A 258 19.42 0.38 -9.11
C ASP A 258 18.18 1.21 -9.56
N GLU A 259 17.22 1.44 -8.66
CA GLU A 259 16.07 2.31 -8.92
C GLU A 259 16.50 3.70 -9.44
N ILE A 260 15.76 4.22 -10.41
CA ILE A 260 16.01 5.54 -11.01
C ILE A 260 15.38 6.60 -10.11
N LEU A 261 16.22 7.28 -9.33
CA LEU A 261 15.82 8.27 -8.33
C LEU A 261 15.39 9.65 -8.89
N ALA A 262 15.04 9.75 -10.19
CA ALA A 262 14.65 11.03 -10.80
C ALA A 262 13.91 10.86 -12.13
N GLY A 263 12.94 11.73 -12.36
CA GLY A 263 12.19 11.81 -13.61
C GLY A 263 11.01 10.84 -13.73
N GLY A 264 10.60 10.21 -12.62
CA GLY A 264 9.41 9.38 -12.51
C GLY A 264 8.28 10.03 -11.70
N ASN A 265 7.27 9.23 -11.37
CA ASN A 265 6.05 9.66 -10.66
C ASN A 265 6.08 9.40 -9.15
N GLY A 266 7.17 8.83 -8.66
CA GLY A 266 7.39 8.50 -7.27
C GLY A 266 7.70 9.71 -6.41
N ARG A 267 7.89 9.46 -5.12
CA ARG A 267 8.33 10.48 -4.18
C ARG A 267 9.69 11.04 -4.58
N GLU A 268 9.91 12.35 -4.44
CA GLU A 268 11.16 13.02 -4.86
C GLU A 268 11.58 12.74 -6.32
N ASP A 269 10.59 12.51 -7.21
CA ASP A 269 10.75 12.19 -8.64
C ASP A 269 11.30 10.78 -8.95
N HIS A 270 11.22 9.84 -8.00
CA HIS A 270 11.59 8.43 -8.20
C HIS A 270 10.77 7.72 -9.30
N ASP A 271 11.33 6.66 -9.89
CA ASP A 271 10.65 5.74 -10.80
C ASP A 271 10.59 4.36 -10.14
N GLU A 272 9.57 4.18 -9.28
CA GLU A 272 9.35 2.97 -8.48
C GLU A 272 9.27 1.69 -9.34
N THR A 273 8.93 1.83 -10.63
CA THR A 273 8.82 0.68 -11.55
C THR A 273 10.14 0.27 -12.20
N SER A 274 11.20 1.03 -11.95
CA SER A 274 12.56 0.76 -12.43
C SER A 274 13.37 -0.15 -11.51
N GLU A 275 12.88 -0.42 -10.30
CA GLU A 275 13.54 -1.34 -9.38
C GLU A 275 13.74 -2.71 -10.03
N ASN A 276 14.95 -3.24 -9.90
CA ASN A 276 15.31 -4.58 -10.36
C ASN A 276 14.89 -5.61 -9.31
N LEU A 277 13.59 -5.92 -9.22
CA LEU A 277 13.00 -6.74 -8.16
C LEU A 277 13.69 -8.11 -8.02
N SER A 278 14.17 -8.72 -9.10
CA SER A 278 14.89 -10.01 -9.07
C SER A 278 16.25 -9.95 -8.38
N VAL A 279 16.77 -8.74 -8.10
CA VAL A 279 18.02 -8.50 -7.36
C VAL A 279 17.74 -8.06 -5.93
N THR A 280 16.73 -7.22 -5.71
CA THR A 280 16.44 -6.59 -4.41
C THR A 280 15.39 -7.35 -3.60
N TRP A 281 14.73 -8.35 -4.19
CA TRP A 281 13.80 -9.25 -3.53
C TRP A 281 14.19 -10.71 -3.73
N ALA A 282 13.76 -11.56 -2.78
CA ALA A 282 13.93 -12.99 -2.83
C ALA A 282 12.65 -13.70 -2.39
N ILE A 283 12.48 -14.93 -2.88
CA ILE A 283 11.46 -15.83 -2.32
C ILE A 283 12.01 -16.46 -1.04
N THR A 284 11.32 -16.24 0.07
CA THR A 284 11.68 -16.74 1.39
C THR A 284 10.51 -17.49 2.03
N ALA A 285 10.72 -18.05 3.22
CA ALA A 285 9.63 -18.65 3.97
C ALA A 285 8.69 -17.57 4.52
N ALA A 286 7.38 -17.77 4.35
CA ALA A 286 6.35 -16.98 5.00
C ALA A 286 6.51 -17.13 6.52
N THR A 287 6.90 -16.04 7.15
CA THR A 287 7.16 -15.94 8.58
C THR A 287 6.36 -14.78 9.13
N ALA A 288 6.01 -14.82 10.42
CA ALA A 288 5.45 -13.66 11.07
C ALA A 288 6.53 -12.56 11.15
N PRO A 289 6.34 -11.37 10.54
CA PRO A 289 7.18 -10.21 10.83
C PRO A 289 7.05 -9.81 12.32
N PRO A 290 7.99 -9.02 12.88
CA PRO A 290 7.85 -8.49 14.22
C PRO A 290 6.65 -7.54 14.27
N ALA A 291 5.54 -7.97 14.88
CA ALA A 291 4.37 -7.12 15.12
C ALA A 291 4.62 -6.15 16.29
N GLY A 292 3.92 -5.01 16.30
CA GLY A 292 3.96 -4.04 17.40
C GLY A 292 4.89 -2.84 17.18
N GLY A 293 5.18 -2.52 15.91
CA GLY A 293 6.00 -1.37 15.51
C GLY A 293 5.21 -0.13 15.12
N ALA A 294 3.95 0.04 15.50
CA ALA A 294 3.25 1.30 15.23
C ALA A 294 2.39 1.75 16.39
N THR A 295 2.18 3.07 16.44
CA THR A 295 1.02 3.61 17.11
C THR A 295 -0.17 3.40 16.19
N THR A 296 -0.90 2.33 16.42
CA THR A 296 -2.07 1.99 15.61
C THR A 296 -3.33 2.69 16.13
N ILE A 297 -4.22 3.05 15.21
CA ILE A 297 -5.50 3.67 15.50
C ILE A 297 -6.58 2.85 14.80
N ALA A 298 -7.48 2.24 15.57
CA ALA A 298 -8.64 1.55 15.03
C ALA A 298 -9.62 2.57 14.41
N ALA A 299 -10.15 2.25 13.23
CA ALA A 299 -11.19 3.05 12.59
C ALA A 299 -12.58 2.61 13.11
N PRO A 300 -13.59 3.49 13.06
CA PRO A 300 -14.98 3.05 13.22
C PRO A 300 -15.40 2.13 12.06
N VAL A 301 -16.07 1.01 12.38
CA VAL A 301 -16.57 0.04 11.40
C VAL A 301 -18.07 0.20 11.20
N ILE A 302 -18.53 0.25 9.94
CA ILE A 302 -19.96 0.25 9.60
C ILE A 302 -20.48 -1.19 9.69
N THR A 303 -21.37 -1.49 10.63
CA THR A 303 -21.91 -2.84 10.82
C THR A 303 -23.27 -3.06 10.15
N ALA A 304 -23.94 -1.99 9.76
CA ALA A 304 -25.14 -2.03 8.93
C ALA A 304 -25.36 -0.68 8.23
N ALA A 305 -25.72 -0.70 6.95
CA ALA A 305 -26.16 0.47 6.21
C ALA A 305 -27.34 0.09 5.29
N ALA A 306 -28.54 0.55 5.61
CA ALA A 306 -29.74 0.22 4.83
C ALA A 306 -30.81 1.32 4.88
N PRO A 307 -31.64 1.46 3.83
CA PRO A 307 -32.82 2.31 3.89
C PRO A 307 -33.78 1.80 4.97
N ALA A 308 -34.26 2.71 5.82
CA ALA A 308 -35.22 2.40 6.88
C ALA A 308 -36.53 1.85 6.33
N THR A 309 -36.91 2.28 5.12
CA THR A 309 -38.04 1.77 4.35
C THR A 309 -37.74 1.85 2.85
N ALA A 310 -38.24 0.90 2.06
CA ALA A 310 -38.16 0.97 0.60
C ALA A 310 -38.95 2.19 0.08
N PRO A 311 -38.44 2.92 -0.94
CA PRO A 311 -39.17 4.04 -1.53
C PRO A 311 -40.51 3.57 -2.07
N GLN A 312 -41.59 4.18 -1.59
CA GLN A 312 -42.96 3.75 -1.93
C GLN A 312 -43.46 4.37 -3.24
N TYR A 313 -42.84 5.45 -3.70
CA TYR A 313 -43.19 6.21 -4.90
C TYR A 313 -42.00 7.04 -5.39
N GLU A 314 -42.07 7.50 -6.64
CA GLU A 314 -41.09 8.41 -7.24
C GLU A 314 -40.98 9.71 -6.43
N ASN A 315 -39.75 10.16 -6.16
CA ASN A 315 -39.44 11.32 -5.30
C ASN A 315 -39.81 11.17 -3.81
N ALA A 316 -40.05 9.95 -3.32
CA ALA A 316 -40.13 9.71 -1.88
C ALA A 316 -38.78 9.99 -1.22
N ALA A 317 -38.79 10.69 -0.08
CA ALA A 317 -37.61 10.82 0.76
C ALA A 317 -37.17 9.44 1.26
N VAL A 318 -35.87 9.14 1.20
CA VAL A 318 -35.30 7.87 1.63
C VAL A 318 -34.38 8.12 2.81
N THR A 319 -34.81 7.70 4.00
CA THR A 319 -33.92 7.73 5.17
C THR A 319 -33.02 6.51 5.17
N ILE A 320 -31.71 6.72 5.17
CA ILE A 320 -30.72 5.67 5.37
C ILE A 320 -30.35 5.63 6.85
N GLY A 321 -30.46 4.46 7.46
CA GLY A 321 -29.95 4.19 8.80
C GLY A 321 -28.59 3.49 8.71
N ILE A 322 -27.63 3.98 9.48
CA ILE A 322 -26.29 3.38 9.57
C ILE A 322 -26.00 3.05 11.04
N THR A 323 -25.47 1.85 11.28
CA THR A 323 -24.92 1.48 12.58
C THR A 323 -23.41 1.42 12.47
N VAL A 324 -22.74 2.15 13.34
CA VAL A 324 -21.28 2.18 13.44
C VAL A 324 -20.89 1.62 14.79
N LEU A 325 -19.91 0.72 14.75
CA LEU A 325 -19.21 0.28 15.93
C LEU A 325 -17.87 1.01 15.98
N SER A 326 -17.73 1.89 16.98
CA SER A 326 -16.49 2.65 17.17
C SER A 326 -15.64 2.02 18.27
N PRO A 327 -14.31 1.93 18.06
CA PRO A 327 -13.40 1.60 19.13
C PRO A 327 -13.40 2.71 20.21
N PRO A 328 -13.12 2.40 21.49
CA PRO A 328 -13.13 3.40 22.56
C PRO A 328 -12.12 4.55 22.35
N SER A 329 -11.06 4.30 21.59
CA SER A 329 -9.98 5.25 21.29
C SER A 329 -10.29 6.20 20.13
N ASN A 330 -11.29 5.89 19.30
CA ASN A 330 -11.60 6.64 18.09
C ASN A 330 -13.11 6.57 17.80
N ALA A 331 -13.88 7.46 18.42
CA ALA A 331 -15.31 7.55 18.19
C ALA A 331 -15.60 8.23 16.85
N ALA A 332 -16.63 7.76 16.14
CA ALA A 332 -17.13 8.48 14.97
C ALA A 332 -17.73 9.83 15.40
N ASP A 333 -17.14 10.92 14.92
CA ASP A 333 -17.57 12.29 15.24
C ASP A 333 -18.39 12.94 14.10
N GLU A 334 -18.16 12.51 12.86
CA GLU A 334 -18.87 12.95 11.67
C GLU A 334 -19.15 11.76 10.75
N MET A 335 -20.23 11.85 9.97
CA MET A 335 -20.55 10.87 8.94
C MET A 335 -21.17 11.54 7.73
N SER A 336 -20.68 11.17 6.55
CA SER A 336 -21.29 11.50 5.26
C SER A 336 -21.71 10.22 4.55
N ILE A 337 -22.91 10.22 3.98
CA ILE A 337 -23.45 9.13 3.18
C ILE A 337 -23.39 9.54 1.72
N TYR A 338 -22.76 8.71 0.89
CA TYR A 338 -22.75 8.90 -0.56
C TYR A 338 -23.74 7.93 -1.21
N TRP A 339 -24.57 8.43 -2.11
CA TRP A 339 -25.56 7.65 -2.84
C TRP A 339 -25.56 8.00 -4.33
N ARG A 340 -26.05 7.09 -5.16
CA ARG A 340 -26.36 7.35 -6.57
C ARG A 340 -27.62 6.60 -6.96
N ALA A 341 -28.43 7.19 -7.84
CA ALA A 341 -29.60 6.53 -8.42
C ALA A 341 -29.39 6.35 -9.93
N ASP A 342 -29.86 5.22 -10.46
CA ASP A 342 -29.94 4.93 -11.90
C ASP A 342 -28.64 5.15 -12.69
N GLY A 343 -27.50 4.84 -12.06
CA GLY A 343 -26.17 4.98 -12.67
C GLY A 343 -25.69 6.45 -12.79
N GLY A 344 -26.37 7.40 -12.15
CA GLY A 344 -25.95 8.78 -12.05
C GLY A 344 -24.68 8.99 -11.21
N ALA A 345 -24.23 10.24 -11.14
CA ALA A 345 -23.11 10.65 -10.30
C ALA A 345 -23.41 10.44 -8.81
N TRP A 346 -22.37 10.17 -8.02
CA TRP A 346 -22.48 10.10 -6.57
C TRP A 346 -22.82 11.47 -5.97
N GLN A 347 -23.73 11.48 -5.01
CA GLN A 347 -24.14 12.63 -4.21
C GLN A 347 -23.90 12.35 -2.73
N GLY A 348 -23.38 13.33 -2.00
CA GLY A 348 -23.12 13.23 -0.56
C GLY A 348 -24.19 13.92 0.28
N VAL A 349 -24.53 13.35 1.44
CA VAL A 349 -25.38 13.96 2.46
C VAL A 349 -24.79 13.71 3.85
N GLY A 350 -24.73 14.75 4.70
CA GLY A 350 -24.29 14.60 6.09
C GLY A 350 -25.33 13.82 6.91
N ALA A 351 -24.86 12.85 7.70
CA ALA A 351 -25.70 12.09 8.62
C ALA A 351 -25.70 12.70 10.02
N SER A 352 -26.84 12.61 10.69
CA SER A 352 -27.01 13.03 12.08
C SER A 352 -26.80 11.85 13.04
N ASN A 353 -26.02 12.07 14.09
CA ASN A 353 -25.82 11.11 15.17
C ASN A 353 -27.10 10.96 16.01
N GLN A 354 -27.61 9.74 16.12
CA GLN A 354 -28.81 9.38 16.87
C GLN A 354 -28.50 8.79 18.27
N GLY A 355 -27.21 8.67 18.61
CA GLY A 355 -26.72 8.05 19.83
C GLY A 355 -26.56 6.54 19.70
N GLY A 356 -25.71 5.96 20.56
CA GLY A 356 -25.48 4.50 20.61
C GLY A 356 -24.88 3.90 19.33
N GLY A 357 -24.13 4.69 18.56
CA GLY A 357 -23.55 4.26 17.28
C GLY A 357 -24.52 4.32 16.08
N ALA A 358 -25.77 4.76 16.28
CA ALA A 358 -26.74 4.92 15.20
C ALA A 358 -26.62 6.30 14.54
N TRP A 359 -26.68 6.32 13.21
CA TRP A 359 -26.63 7.52 12.37
C TRP A 359 -27.73 7.47 11.31
N SER A 360 -28.18 8.64 10.86
CA SER A 360 -29.17 8.71 9.77
C SER A 360 -29.04 9.94 8.89
N ALA A 361 -29.30 9.79 7.59
CA ALA A 361 -29.49 10.89 6.65
C ALA A 361 -30.78 10.68 5.81
N THR A 362 -31.32 11.73 5.20
CA THR A 362 -32.54 11.71 4.37
C THR A 362 -32.36 12.58 3.14
#